data_AF-A0A8U0UB54-F1
#
_entry.id   AF-A0A8U0UB54-F1
#
_cell.length_a   1.000
_cell.length_b   1.000
_cell.length_c   1.000
_cell.angle_alpha   90.00
_cell.angle_beta   90.00
_cell.angle_gamma   90.00
#
_symmetry.space_group_name_H-M   'P 1'
#
loop_
_entity.id
_entity.type
_entity.pdbx_description
1 polymer ?
#
loop_
_entity_poly.entity_id
_entity_poly.type
_entity_poly.pdbx_seq_one_letter_code
_entity_poly.pdbx_strand_id
1 'polypeptide(L)'
;MSLIEVLLQTSSTVTLLGALLFLLALYCLSSDSNSEEQGKAPPGPRPLPLLGNMLQLDLKRPYRTLCKLSKKYGSVFTVHFGPTKVVILAGYKTVKQALVNHAEEFGDRGMLPVLYDFTNGHGILFGNGDSWKEMRHFALANLRDFGMGKKGSEEKISEEIHYLIEVLEKHEGKAFDTTQPLSYAVANVISNIVYGSRFEYSDSKFRATVDRANENLRIAGSVSVQLYNMFPWLGPWLKSRKLLLKNIENNKKEMGELVRGLKETLNPQMCRGFVDSFLVRKQTLEV
;
A
#
# COMPACT_ATOMS: atom_id res chain seq x y z
N MET A 1 -33.53 4.52 -25.21
CA MET A 1 -33.66 3.40 -26.16
C MET A 1 -33.20 3.82 -27.57
N SER A 2 -33.71 4.91 -28.15
CA SER A 2 -33.39 5.32 -29.54
C SER A 2 -31.92 5.69 -29.87
N LEU A 3 -31.17 6.38 -28.99
CA LEU A 3 -29.80 6.82 -29.29
C LEU A 3 -28.77 5.67 -29.30
N ILE A 4 -28.96 4.66 -28.47
CA ILE A 4 -28.03 3.52 -28.34
C ILE A 4 -28.19 2.57 -29.52
N GLU A 5 -29.42 2.38 -30.01
CA GLU A 5 -29.72 1.54 -31.19
C GLU A 5 -29.17 2.17 -32.48
N VAL A 6 -29.28 3.49 -32.63
CA VAL A 6 -28.70 4.21 -33.79
C VAL A 6 -27.17 4.13 -33.78
N LEU A 7 -26.53 4.21 -32.60
CA LEU A 7 -25.07 4.07 -32.49
C LEU A 7 -24.58 2.66 -32.89
N LEU A 8 -25.38 1.63 -32.59
CA LEU A 8 -25.10 0.24 -32.93
C LEU A 8 -25.37 -0.09 -34.42
N GLN A 9 -26.22 0.70 -35.10
CA GLN A 9 -26.54 0.53 -36.53
C GLN A 9 -25.57 1.24 -37.49
N THR A 10 -24.78 2.20 -37.00
CA THR A 10 -23.77 2.86 -37.83
C THR A 10 -22.60 1.93 -38.15
N SER A 11 -22.14 1.92 -39.40
CA SER A 11 -20.97 1.16 -39.84
C SER A 11 -19.80 1.34 -38.86
N SER A 12 -19.16 0.25 -38.46
CA SER A 12 -18.06 0.22 -37.47
C SER A 12 -16.93 1.21 -37.78
N THR A 13 -16.79 1.62 -39.04
CA THR A 13 -15.84 2.64 -39.48
C THR A 13 -16.24 4.07 -39.13
N VAL A 14 -17.54 4.41 -39.17
CA VAL A 14 -18.05 5.76 -38.86
C VAL A 14 -18.00 6.03 -37.36
N THR A 15 -18.34 5.03 -36.54
CA THR A 15 -18.18 5.10 -35.07
C THR A 15 -16.72 5.23 -34.66
N LEU A 16 -15.81 4.47 -35.29
CA LEU A 16 -14.39 4.57 -35.04
C LEU A 16 -13.83 5.94 -35.43
N LEU A 17 -14.20 6.45 -36.62
CA LEU A 17 -13.75 7.76 -37.09
C LEU A 17 -14.29 8.89 -36.20
N GLY A 18 -15.57 8.82 -35.81
CA GLY A 18 -16.19 9.78 -34.89
C GLY A 18 -15.53 9.79 -33.52
N ALA A 19 -15.23 8.62 -32.96
CA ALA A 19 -14.49 8.50 -31.69
C ALA A 19 -13.07 9.09 -31.80
N LEU A 20 -12.38 8.83 -32.92
CA LEU A 20 -11.03 9.33 -33.15
C LEU A 20 -11.00 10.86 -33.30
N LEU A 21 -11.95 11.43 -34.05
CA LEU A 21 -12.12 12.88 -34.18
C LEU A 21 -12.50 13.53 -32.85
N PHE A 22 -13.33 12.88 -32.04
CA PHE A 22 -13.66 13.35 -30.69
C PHE A 22 -12.44 13.35 -29.78
N LEU A 23 -11.63 12.29 -29.78
CA LEU A 23 -10.38 12.23 -29.03
C LEU A 23 -9.36 13.28 -29.49
N LEU A 24 -9.28 13.53 -30.80
CA LEU A 24 -8.46 14.59 -31.39
C LEU A 24 -8.95 15.98 -30.95
N ALA A 25 -10.25 16.24 -30.99
CA ALA A 25 -10.82 17.50 -30.52
C ALA A 25 -10.54 17.70 -29.02
N LEU A 26 -10.73 16.67 -28.19
CA LEU A 26 -10.36 16.71 -26.78
C LEU A 26 -8.86 16.96 -26.58
N TYR A 27 -7.99 16.34 -27.39
CA TYR A 27 -6.55 16.55 -27.32
C TYR A 27 -6.14 17.98 -27.65
N CYS A 28 -6.74 18.58 -28.69
CA CYS A 28 -6.52 19.97 -29.08
C CYS A 28 -7.05 20.94 -28.01
N LEU A 29 -8.26 20.73 -27.49
CA LEU A 29 -8.81 21.56 -26.40
C LEU A 29 -7.98 21.48 -25.11
N SER A 30 -7.46 20.30 -24.79
CA SER A 30 -6.55 20.08 -23.65
C SER A 30 -5.14 20.67 -23.87
N SER A 31 -4.80 20.97 -25.13
CA SER A 31 -3.57 21.66 -25.52
C SER A 31 -3.60 23.11 -25.05
N ASP A 32 -4.70 23.78 -25.37
CA ASP A 32 -4.84 25.22 -25.21
C ASP A 32 -5.19 25.58 -23.76
N SER A 33 -5.95 24.73 -23.06
CA SER A 33 -6.30 24.93 -21.64
C SER A 33 -5.09 24.85 -20.68
N ASN A 34 -3.97 24.28 -21.10
CA ASN A 34 -2.75 24.18 -20.29
C ASN A 34 -1.86 25.43 -20.37
N SER A 35 -2.23 26.44 -21.15
CA SER A 35 -1.46 27.69 -21.27
C SER A 35 -1.71 28.65 -20.10
N GLU A 36 -2.89 28.64 -19.47
CA GLU A 36 -3.24 29.61 -18.41
C GLU A 36 -2.77 29.22 -17.00
N GLU A 37 -2.44 27.95 -16.71
CA GLU A 37 -1.91 27.52 -15.39
C GLU A 37 -0.37 27.65 -15.26
N GLN A 38 0.32 28.15 -16.30
CA GLN A 38 1.78 28.14 -16.46
C GLN A 38 2.59 28.88 -15.37
N GLY A 39 1.95 29.65 -14.49
CA GLY A 39 2.65 30.38 -13.43
C GLY A 39 2.90 29.61 -12.13
N LYS A 40 2.18 28.51 -11.84
CA LYS A 40 2.14 27.94 -10.47
C LYS A 40 2.44 26.44 -10.32
N ALA A 41 2.40 25.65 -11.38
CA ALA A 41 2.60 24.20 -11.28
C ALA A 41 4.03 23.77 -11.69
N PRO A 42 4.62 22.74 -11.05
CA PRO A 42 5.91 22.19 -11.48
C PRO A 42 5.84 21.66 -12.92
N PRO A 43 6.93 21.75 -13.70
CA PRO A 43 6.98 21.29 -15.08
C PRO A 43 6.74 19.78 -15.18
N GLY A 44 6.39 19.26 -16.35
CA GLY A 44 6.17 17.81 -16.50
C GLY A 44 5.86 17.37 -17.93
N PRO A 45 5.83 16.06 -18.21
CA PRO A 45 5.34 15.55 -19.49
C PRO A 45 3.89 15.95 -19.70
N ARG A 46 3.58 16.41 -20.91
CA ARG A 46 2.21 16.79 -21.28
C ARG A 46 1.27 15.58 -21.18
N PRO A 47 0.17 15.67 -20.40
CA PRO A 47 -0.77 14.56 -20.24
C PRO A 47 -1.65 14.39 -21.48
N LEU A 48 -2.09 13.16 -21.72
CA LEU A 48 -3.15 12.84 -22.65
C LEU A 48 -4.52 13.01 -21.97
N PRO A 49 -5.58 13.41 -22.72
CA PRO A 49 -6.93 13.44 -22.19
C PRO A 49 -7.32 12.07 -21.60
N LEU A 50 -7.93 12.06 -20.41
CA LEU A 50 -8.38 10.88 -19.65
C LEU A 50 -7.26 9.95 -19.14
N LEU A 51 -6.25 9.66 -19.95
CA LEU A 51 -5.18 8.71 -19.62
C LEU A 51 -4.02 9.33 -18.84
N GLY A 52 -3.92 10.66 -18.80
CA GLY A 52 -2.79 11.34 -18.19
C GLY A 52 -1.49 10.97 -18.89
N ASN A 53 -0.46 10.65 -18.11
CA ASN A 53 0.84 10.23 -18.63
C ASN A 53 1.01 8.70 -18.69
N MET A 54 -0.08 7.92 -18.58
CA MET A 54 0.00 6.45 -18.51
C MET A 54 0.80 5.82 -19.67
N LEU A 55 0.60 6.29 -20.91
CA LEU A 55 1.32 5.77 -22.09
C LEU A 55 2.80 6.18 -22.11
N GLN A 56 3.19 7.17 -21.32
CA GLN A 56 4.57 7.62 -21.17
C GLN A 56 5.27 6.92 -19.99
N LEU A 57 4.56 6.11 -19.20
CA LEU A 57 5.07 5.41 -18.03
C LEU A 57 5.23 3.91 -18.28
N ASP A 58 6.37 3.34 -17.89
CA ASP A 58 6.50 1.90 -17.71
C ASP A 58 5.78 1.46 -16.42
N LEU A 59 4.54 1.01 -16.53
CA LEU A 59 3.73 0.58 -15.36
C LEU A 59 4.33 -0.64 -14.63
N LYS A 60 5.20 -1.44 -15.27
CA LYS A 60 5.89 -2.52 -14.57
C LYS A 60 7.02 -1.99 -13.70
N ARG A 61 7.66 -0.89 -14.12
CA ARG A 61 8.81 -0.26 -13.43
C ARG A 61 8.69 1.27 -13.45
N PRO A 62 7.66 1.85 -12.81
CA PRO A 62 7.39 3.29 -12.90
C PRO A 62 8.55 4.11 -12.36
N TYR A 63 9.23 3.63 -11.31
CA TYR A 63 10.42 4.27 -10.74
C TYR A 63 11.51 4.57 -11.78
N ARG A 64 11.73 3.70 -12.77
CA ARG A 64 12.75 3.94 -13.82
C ARG A 64 12.36 5.10 -14.72
N THR A 65 11.08 5.17 -15.07
CA THR A 65 10.57 6.26 -15.91
C THR A 65 10.58 7.58 -15.15
N LEU A 66 10.16 7.57 -13.90
CA LEU A 66 10.21 8.74 -13.02
C LEU A 66 11.64 9.25 -12.84
N CYS A 67 12.63 8.36 -12.67
CA CYS A 67 14.05 8.76 -12.64
C CYS A 67 14.56 9.34 -13.98
N LYS A 68 14.01 8.93 -15.13
CA LYS A 68 14.35 9.56 -16.42
C LYS A 68 13.71 10.93 -16.55
N LEU A 69 12.46 11.06 -16.12
CA LEU A 69 11.73 12.33 -16.13
C LEU A 69 12.37 13.35 -15.18
N SER A 70 12.88 12.93 -14.02
CA SER A 70 13.58 13.84 -13.10
C SER A 70 14.85 14.43 -13.71
N LYS A 71 15.56 13.68 -14.55
CA LYS A 71 16.72 14.20 -15.30
C LYS A 71 16.33 15.24 -16.36
N LYS A 72 15.09 15.17 -16.87
CA LYS A 72 14.58 16.06 -17.93
C LYS A 72 13.88 17.30 -17.38
N TYR A 73 13.06 17.14 -16.34
CA TYR A 73 12.18 18.19 -15.80
C TYR A 73 12.67 18.75 -14.46
N GLY A 74 13.73 18.19 -13.88
CA GLY A 74 14.31 18.63 -12.60
C GLY A 74 13.82 17.81 -11.41
N SER A 75 14.19 18.26 -10.21
CA SER A 75 13.90 17.55 -8.96
C SER A 75 12.44 17.64 -8.49
N VAL A 76 11.67 18.60 -9.01
CA VAL A 76 10.23 18.74 -8.74
C VAL A 76 9.51 18.81 -10.08
N PHE A 77 8.66 17.83 -10.36
CA PHE A 77 7.92 17.77 -11.63
C PHE A 77 6.56 17.10 -11.46
N THR A 78 5.63 17.38 -12.36
CA THR A 78 4.25 16.89 -12.31
C THR A 78 4.07 15.68 -13.25
N VAL A 79 3.39 14.64 -12.78
CA VAL A 79 2.95 13.49 -13.58
C VAL A 79 1.48 13.19 -13.28
N HIS A 80 0.71 12.90 -14.30
CA HIS A 80 -0.70 12.55 -14.22
C HIS A 80 -0.86 11.03 -14.28
N PHE A 81 -1.34 10.42 -13.19
CA PHE A 81 -1.68 9.01 -13.11
C PHE A 81 -3.17 8.86 -13.44
N GLY A 82 -3.49 8.65 -14.72
CA GLY A 82 -4.87 8.77 -15.21
C GLY A 82 -5.37 10.21 -15.03
N PRO A 83 -6.52 10.44 -14.36
CA PRO A 83 -7.03 11.78 -14.08
C PRO A 83 -6.33 12.46 -12.89
N THR A 84 -5.52 11.75 -12.11
CA THR A 84 -4.94 12.28 -10.87
C THR A 84 -3.59 12.97 -11.12
N LYS A 85 -3.50 14.26 -10.79
CA LYS A 85 -2.24 15.04 -10.81
C LYS A 85 -1.37 14.68 -9.60
N VAL A 86 -0.12 14.31 -9.83
CA VAL A 86 0.84 13.92 -8.79
C VAL A 86 2.13 14.72 -8.97
N VAL A 87 2.59 15.38 -7.91
CA VAL A 87 3.90 16.03 -7.88
C VAL A 87 4.95 15.03 -7.42
N ILE A 88 5.99 14.86 -8.23
CA ILE A 88 7.11 13.96 -7.98
C ILE A 88 8.27 14.77 -7.41
N LEU A 89 8.76 14.33 -6.25
CA LEU A 89 9.93 14.85 -5.58
C LEU A 89 11.09 13.88 -5.77
N ALA A 90 12.17 14.34 -6.41
CA ALA A 90 13.31 13.51 -6.76
C ALA A 90 14.62 14.10 -6.21
N GLY A 91 15.42 13.23 -5.58
CA GLY A 91 16.73 13.59 -5.03
C GLY A 91 16.68 14.05 -3.58
N TYR A 92 17.78 13.83 -2.87
CA TYR A 92 17.87 14.00 -1.42
C TYR A 92 17.46 15.39 -0.94
N LYS A 93 18.01 16.46 -1.55
CA LYS A 93 17.75 17.84 -1.11
C LYS A 93 16.26 18.19 -1.16
N THR A 94 15.60 17.87 -2.27
CA THR A 94 14.19 18.15 -2.49
C THR A 94 13.28 17.30 -1.59
N VAL A 95 13.57 16.00 -1.47
CA VAL A 95 12.79 15.11 -0.59
C VAL A 95 12.93 15.52 0.88
N LYS A 96 14.14 15.87 1.33
CA LYS A 96 14.37 16.38 2.69
C LYS A 96 13.64 17.70 2.92
N GLN A 97 13.71 18.64 1.97
CA GLN A 97 13.02 19.91 2.11
C GLN A 97 11.52 19.72 2.31
N ALA A 98 10.87 18.87 1.51
CA ALA A 98 9.44 18.62 1.65
C ALA A 98 9.10 17.81 2.91
N LEU A 99 9.71 16.64 3.10
CA LEU A 99 9.27 15.68 4.12
C LEU A 99 9.85 15.94 5.53
N VAL A 100 10.86 16.80 5.66
CA VAL A 100 11.47 17.15 6.94
C VAL A 100 11.25 18.62 7.28
N ASN A 101 11.60 19.53 6.37
CA ASN A 101 11.51 20.97 6.66
C ASN A 101 10.06 21.49 6.55
N HIS A 102 9.20 20.82 5.77
CA HIS A 102 7.78 21.12 5.60
C HIS A 102 6.91 19.90 5.97
N ALA A 103 7.28 19.23 7.06
CA ALA A 103 6.66 17.96 7.45
C ALA A 103 5.17 18.08 7.80
N GLU A 104 4.69 19.27 8.18
CA GLU A 104 3.26 19.49 8.45
C GLU A 104 2.46 19.53 7.15
N GLU A 105 2.98 20.19 6.11
CA GLU A 105 2.32 20.34 4.81
C GLU A 105 2.38 19.06 3.96
N PHE A 106 3.44 18.25 4.11
CA PHE A 106 3.65 16.99 3.37
C PHE A 106 3.46 15.74 4.24
N GLY A 107 2.93 15.89 5.45
CA GLY A 107 2.81 14.81 6.44
C GLY A 107 1.69 13.82 6.14
N ASP A 108 0.70 14.20 5.33
CA ASP A 108 -0.47 13.40 5.01
C ASP A 108 -0.18 12.25 4.02
N ARG A 109 -1.08 11.27 3.99
CA ARG A 109 -1.04 10.10 3.10
C ARG A 109 -2.04 10.28 1.98
N GLY A 110 -1.56 10.21 0.73
CA GLY A 110 -2.43 10.09 -0.44
C GLY A 110 -3.23 8.79 -0.38
N MET A 111 -4.55 8.89 -0.27
CA MET A 111 -5.42 7.71 -0.16
C MET A 111 -5.67 7.10 -1.55
N LEU A 112 -4.85 6.11 -1.91
CA LEU A 112 -5.09 5.32 -3.12
C LEU A 112 -6.31 4.39 -2.91
N PRO A 113 -7.11 4.13 -3.96
CA PRO A 113 -8.26 3.23 -3.90
C PRO A 113 -7.94 1.86 -3.29
N VAL A 114 -6.82 1.24 -3.69
CA VAL A 114 -6.42 -0.06 -3.13
C VAL A 114 -6.07 -0.01 -1.64
N LEU A 115 -5.54 1.13 -1.16
CA LEU A 115 -5.20 1.30 0.25
C LEU A 115 -6.49 1.48 1.07
N TYR A 116 -7.47 2.18 0.52
CA TYR A 116 -8.79 2.31 1.14
C TYR A 116 -9.51 0.96 1.23
N ASP A 117 -9.48 0.13 0.18
CA ASP A 117 -9.99 -1.25 0.21
C ASP A 117 -9.37 -2.09 1.37
N PHE A 118 -8.11 -1.82 1.71
CA PHE A 118 -7.39 -2.52 2.77
C PHE A 118 -7.76 -2.00 4.18
N THR A 119 -7.69 -0.67 4.38
CA THR A 119 -7.79 -0.05 5.71
C THR A 119 -9.13 0.60 6.03
N ASN A 120 -10.00 0.83 5.06
CA ASN A 120 -11.13 1.75 5.15
C ASN A 120 -10.70 3.14 5.69
N GLY A 121 -9.48 3.60 5.37
CA GLY A 121 -8.93 4.87 5.87
C GLY A 121 -8.39 4.85 7.31
N HIS A 122 -8.39 3.70 7.99
CA HIS A 122 -7.96 3.58 9.39
C HIS A 122 -6.51 3.07 9.55
N GLY A 123 -6.00 3.14 10.78
CA GLY A 123 -4.72 2.54 11.17
C GLY A 123 -3.51 3.46 10.99
N ILE A 124 -2.36 2.99 11.49
CA ILE A 124 -1.15 3.82 11.66
C ILE A 124 -0.32 4.02 10.39
N LEU A 125 -0.56 3.21 9.34
CA LEU A 125 0.21 3.26 8.09
C LEU A 125 -0.39 4.24 7.07
N PHE A 126 -1.72 4.19 6.89
CA PHE A 126 -2.42 4.90 5.82
C PHE A 126 -3.53 5.85 6.30
N GLY A 127 -3.74 5.99 7.61
CA GLY A 127 -4.66 6.99 8.17
C GLY A 127 -4.12 8.41 8.09
N ASN A 128 -5.01 9.40 8.28
CA ASN A 128 -4.69 10.83 8.35
C ASN A 128 -5.44 11.49 9.52
N GLY A 129 -5.11 12.76 9.80
CA GLY A 129 -5.79 13.58 10.81
C GLY A 129 -5.49 13.15 12.25
N ASP A 130 -6.31 13.61 13.18
CA ASP A 130 -6.04 13.46 14.61
C ASP A 130 -6.17 12.01 15.09
N SER A 131 -7.07 11.22 14.49
CA SER A 131 -7.16 9.78 14.76
C SER A 131 -5.85 9.06 14.45
N TRP A 132 -5.18 9.42 13.34
CA TRP A 132 -3.88 8.86 13.01
C TRP A 132 -2.80 9.30 13.99
N LYS A 133 -2.77 10.58 14.40
CA LYS A 133 -1.80 11.09 15.38
C LYS A 133 -1.91 10.35 16.71
N GLU A 134 -3.13 10.20 17.23
CA GLU A 134 -3.40 9.49 18.48
C GLU A 134 -2.97 8.01 18.38
N MET A 135 -3.43 7.31 17.33
CA MET A 135 -3.12 5.90 17.13
C MET A 135 -1.62 5.66 16.95
N ARG A 136 -0.93 6.56 16.22
CA ARG A 136 0.52 6.48 16.01
C ARG A 136 1.28 6.71 17.31
N HIS A 137 0.89 7.70 18.11
CA HIS A 137 1.53 7.95 19.41
C HIS A 137 1.35 6.76 20.35
N PHE A 138 0.13 6.23 20.45
CA PHE A 138 -0.18 5.02 21.20
C PHE A 138 0.66 3.81 20.73
N ALA A 139 0.74 3.60 19.42
CA ALA A 139 1.50 2.50 18.82
C ALA A 139 2.99 2.59 19.13
N LEU A 140 3.61 3.75 18.91
CA LEU A 140 5.05 3.92 19.12
C LEU A 140 5.44 3.76 20.60
N ALA A 141 4.63 4.27 21.52
CA ALA A 141 4.86 4.09 22.95
C ALA A 141 4.85 2.62 23.33
N ASN A 142 3.78 1.89 22.98
CA ASN A 142 3.62 0.48 23.36
C ASN A 142 4.61 -0.44 22.64
N LEU A 143 4.86 -0.27 21.35
CA LEU A 143 5.84 -1.09 20.63
C LEU A 143 7.23 -0.97 21.27
N ARG A 144 7.61 0.23 21.72
CA ARG A 144 8.87 0.47 22.43
C ARG A 144 8.89 -0.18 23.82
N ASP A 145 7.75 -0.30 24.48
CA ASP A 145 7.64 -0.97 25.79
C ASP A 145 7.73 -2.50 25.63
N PHE A 146 7.22 -3.06 24.54
CA PHE A 146 7.39 -4.47 24.18
C PHE A 146 8.74 -4.81 23.51
N GLY A 147 9.67 -3.86 23.53
CA GLY A 147 11.08 -4.08 23.19
C GLY A 147 11.52 -3.52 21.85
N MET A 148 10.65 -2.95 21.02
CA MET A 148 11.06 -2.36 19.73
C MET A 148 12.11 -1.26 19.94
N GLY A 149 13.29 -1.42 19.35
CA GLY A 149 14.41 -0.49 19.50
C GLY A 149 15.14 -0.57 20.85
N LYS A 150 14.87 -1.61 21.64
CA LYS A 150 15.54 -1.92 22.92
C LYS A 150 16.04 -3.37 22.93
N LYS A 151 16.79 -3.74 23.97
CA LYS A 151 17.30 -5.11 24.19
C LYS A 151 16.23 -6.20 24.13
N GLY A 152 14.99 -5.91 24.54
CA GLY A 152 13.90 -6.87 24.46
C GLY A 152 13.47 -7.26 23.03
N SER A 153 13.86 -6.50 21.99
CA SER A 153 13.72 -6.94 20.59
C SER A 153 14.90 -7.80 20.13
N GLU A 154 16.10 -7.51 20.62
CA GLU A 154 17.30 -8.31 20.33
C GLU A 154 17.13 -9.74 20.84
N GLU A 155 16.61 -9.92 22.05
CA GLU A 155 16.34 -11.25 22.63
C GLU A 155 15.34 -12.05 21.77
N LYS A 156 14.23 -11.44 21.35
CA LYS A 156 13.24 -12.06 20.46
C LYS A 156 13.82 -12.41 19.09
N ILE A 157 14.66 -11.54 18.52
CA ILE A 157 15.32 -11.78 17.24
C ILE A 157 16.34 -12.92 17.38
N SER A 158 17.13 -12.91 18.45
CA SER A 158 18.11 -13.96 18.73
C SER A 158 17.43 -15.31 18.91
N GLU A 159 16.34 -15.37 19.67
CA GLU A 159 15.52 -16.58 19.81
C GLU A 159 15.03 -17.08 18.45
N GLU A 160 14.47 -16.21 17.61
CA GLU A 160 13.97 -16.59 16.29
C GLU A 160 15.09 -17.04 15.33
N ILE A 161 16.29 -16.48 15.45
CA ILE A 161 17.46 -16.92 14.68
C ILE A 161 17.80 -18.38 14.98
N HIS A 162 17.69 -18.85 16.24
CA HIS A 162 17.96 -20.25 16.57
C HIS A 162 16.99 -21.18 15.82
N TYR A 163 15.70 -20.87 15.82
CA TYR A 163 14.70 -21.63 15.06
C TYR A 163 14.95 -21.60 13.55
N LEU A 164 15.36 -20.44 13.03
CA LEU A 164 15.71 -20.33 11.62
C LEU A 164 16.92 -21.22 11.29
N ILE A 165 17.98 -21.18 12.09
CA ILE A 165 19.18 -22.02 11.89
C ILE A 165 18.81 -23.50 11.81
N GLU A 166 17.98 -24.01 12.73
CA GLU A 166 17.51 -25.41 12.71
C GLU A 166 16.81 -25.78 11.38
N VAL A 167 16.11 -24.84 10.76
CA VAL A 167 15.45 -25.04 9.47
C VAL A 167 16.45 -25.03 8.32
N LEU A 168 17.46 -24.15 8.36
CA LEU A 168 18.50 -24.12 7.35
C LEU A 168 19.36 -25.39 7.42
N GLU A 169 19.70 -25.87 8.61
CA GLU A 169 20.52 -27.07 8.82
C GLU A 169 19.87 -28.35 8.27
N LYS A 170 18.53 -28.44 8.31
CA LYS A 170 17.77 -29.57 7.71
C LYS A 170 17.97 -29.72 6.21
N HIS A 171 18.48 -28.70 5.52
CA HIS A 171 18.78 -28.77 4.09
C HIS A 171 20.16 -29.37 3.79
N GLU A 172 21.00 -29.65 4.80
CA GLU A 172 22.27 -30.37 4.67
C GLU A 172 23.21 -29.79 3.59
N GLY A 173 23.25 -28.46 3.47
CA GLY A 173 24.07 -27.75 2.48
C GLY A 173 23.53 -27.78 1.04
N LYS A 174 22.36 -28.39 0.79
CA LYS A 174 21.68 -28.37 -0.52
C LYS A 174 21.08 -26.99 -0.77
N ALA A 175 21.00 -26.60 -2.04
CA ALA A 175 20.33 -25.36 -2.43
C ALA A 175 18.81 -25.46 -2.19
N PHE A 176 18.22 -24.40 -1.63
CA PHE A 176 16.78 -24.26 -1.42
C PHE A 176 16.37 -22.78 -1.43
N ASP A 177 15.08 -22.51 -1.49
CA ASP A 177 14.54 -21.16 -1.42
C ASP A 177 14.43 -20.69 0.04
N THR A 178 15.26 -19.70 0.42
CA THR A 178 15.26 -19.12 1.76
C THR A 178 14.15 -18.09 1.99
N THR A 179 13.43 -17.68 0.95
CA THR A 179 12.43 -16.60 1.01
C THR A 179 11.34 -16.89 2.04
N GLN A 180 10.82 -18.12 2.02
CA GLN A 180 9.72 -18.53 2.89
C GLN A 180 10.17 -18.69 4.36
N PRO A 181 11.25 -19.44 4.69
CA PRO A 181 11.77 -19.49 6.06
C PRO A 181 12.09 -18.11 6.65
N LEU A 182 12.71 -17.22 5.85
CA LEU A 182 13.00 -15.85 6.29
C LEU A 182 11.72 -15.04 6.54
N SER A 183 10.71 -15.19 5.67
CA SER A 183 9.42 -14.53 5.87
C SER A 183 8.74 -14.97 7.17
N TYR A 184 8.84 -16.26 7.50
CA TYR A 184 8.28 -16.81 8.74
C TYR A 184 9.04 -16.31 9.97
N ALA A 185 10.36 -16.29 9.94
CA ALA A 185 11.17 -15.72 11.02
C ALA A 185 10.81 -14.25 11.27
N VAL A 186 10.80 -13.42 10.22
CA VAL A 186 10.45 -11.99 10.34
C VAL A 186 9.03 -11.81 10.86
N ALA A 187 8.06 -12.59 10.36
CA ALA A 187 6.68 -12.53 10.83
C ALA A 187 6.56 -12.94 12.31
N ASN A 188 7.33 -13.92 12.78
CA ASN A 188 7.32 -14.35 14.18
C ASN A 188 7.89 -13.30 15.14
N VAL A 189 8.96 -12.59 14.75
CA VAL A 189 9.47 -11.47 15.56
C VAL A 189 8.38 -10.42 15.76
N ILE A 190 7.63 -10.09 14.71
CA ILE A 190 6.49 -9.17 14.80
C ILE A 190 5.35 -9.76 15.62
N SER A 191 4.98 -11.02 15.40
CA SER A 191 3.94 -11.72 16.16
C SER A 191 4.24 -11.74 17.66
N ASN A 192 5.49 -11.97 18.04
CA ASN A 192 5.91 -11.97 19.43
C ASN A 192 5.74 -10.56 20.06
N ILE A 193 6.12 -9.50 19.35
CA ILE A 193 5.90 -8.12 19.83
C ILE A 193 4.41 -7.75 19.89
N VAL A 194 3.62 -8.17 18.90
CA VAL A 194 2.23 -7.74 18.73
C VAL A 194 1.25 -8.55 19.58
N TYR A 195 1.39 -9.87 19.59
CA TYR A 195 0.50 -10.81 20.28
C TYR A 195 1.09 -11.36 21.58
N GLY A 196 2.40 -11.16 21.81
CA GLY A 196 3.11 -11.77 22.94
C GLY A 196 3.48 -13.25 22.72
N SER A 197 3.34 -13.77 21.50
CA SER A 197 3.62 -15.18 21.18
C SER A 197 4.24 -15.37 19.80
N ARG A 198 5.11 -16.39 19.68
CA ARG A 198 5.57 -16.95 18.41
C ARG A 198 4.64 -18.07 17.94
N PHE A 199 4.69 -18.38 16.66
CA PHE A 199 3.99 -19.50 16.05
C PHE A 199 4.99 -20.53 15.51
N GLU A 200 4.63 -21.80 15.55
CA GLU A 200 5.44 -22.84 14.92
C GLU A 200 5.43 -22.69 13.40
N TYR A 201 6.56 -22.92 12.74
CA TYR A 201 6.61 -22.91 11.27
C TYR A 201 5.78 -24.01 10.62
N SER A 202 5.42 -25.04 11.39
CA SER A 202 4.50 -26.09 10.96
C SER A 202 3.03 -25.64 10.98
N ASP A 203 2.69 -24.56 11.70
CA ASP A 203 1.31 -24.07 11.84
C ASP A 203 0.77 -23.59 10.49
N SER A 204 -0.27 -24.27 10.01
CA SER A 204 -0.89 -23.98 8.72
C SER A 204 -1.58 -22.63 8.68
N LYS A 205 -2.17 -22.15 9.79
CA LYS A 205 -2.81 -20.82 9.86
C LYS A 205 -1.76 -19.73 9.78
N PHE A 206 -0.68 -19.86 10.55
CA PHE A 206 0.43 -18.90 10.53
C PHE A 206 1.05 -18.80 9.12
N ARG A 207 1.42 -19.93 8.53
CA ARG A 207 1.95 -19.96 7.15
C ARG A 207 1.00 -19.30 6.16
N ALA A 208 -0.29 -19.66 6.19
CA ALA A 208 -1.27 -19.11 5.28
C ALA A 208 -1.44 -17.59 5.45
N THR A 209 -1.40 -17.07 6.67
CA THR A 209 -1.43 -15.62 6.93
C THR A 209 -0.21 -14.91 6.34
N VAL A 210 1.00 -15.43 6.57
CA VAL A 210 2.23 -14.83 6.05
C VAL A 210 2.29 -14.91 4.52
N ASP A 211 1.94 -16.06 3.95
CA ASP A 211 1.94 -16.27 2.50
C ASP A 211 0.93 -15.33 1.81
N ARG A 212 -0.28 -15.15 2.37
CA ARG A 212 -1.26 -14.18 1.86
C ARG A 212 -0.79 -12.74 2.01
N ALA A 213 -0.07 -12.40 3.08
CA ALA A 213 0.50 -11.06 3.25
C ALA A 213 1.56 -10.75 2.18
N ASN A 214 2.45 -11.71 1.90
CA ASN A 214 3.43 -11.62 0.82
C ASN A 214 2.76 -11.54 -0.57
N GLU A 215 1.72 -12.34 -0.80
CA GLU A 215 0.94 -12.29 -2.03
C GLU A 215 0.26 -10.93 -2.21
N ASN A 216 -0.34 -10.38 -1.16
CA ASN A 216 -1.00 -9.08 -1.19
C ASN A 216 -0.01 -7.95 -1.55
N LEU A 217 1.21 -7.98 -1.01
CA LEU A 217 2.25 -7.01 -1.35
C LEU A 217 2.62 -7.09 -2.85
N ARG A 218 2.77 -8.31 -3.37
CA ARG A 218 3.03 -8.54 -4.80
C ARG A 218 1.87 -8.07 -5.69
N ILE A 219 0.64 -8.36 -5.30
CA ILE A 219 -0.57 -7.94 -6.02
C ILE A 219 -0.68 -6.42 -6.01
N ALA A 220 -0.46 -5.77 -4.87
CA ALA A 220 -0.52 -4.32 -4.73
C ALA A 220 0.46 -3.59 -5.65
N GLY A 221 1.65 -4.17 -5.89
CA GLY A 221 2.63 -3.65 -6.84
C GLY A 221 2.36 -3.95 -8.32
N SER A 222 1.34 -4.76 -8.64
CA SER A 222 1.06 -5.20 -10.01
C SER A 222 0.50 -4.08 -10.90
N VAL A 223 0.71 -4.21 -12.22
CA VAL A 223 0.12 -3.30 -13.23
C VAL A 223 -1.40 -3.26 -13.10
N SER A 224 -2.05 -4.40 -12.80
CA SER A 224 -3.50 -4.46 -12.63
C SER A 224 -3.98 -3.54 -11.51
N VAL A 225 -3.28 -3.52 -10.37
CA VAL A 225 -3.65 -2.65 -9.24
C VAL A 225 -3.27 -1.20 -9.49
N GLN A 226 -2.16 -0.94 -10.19
CA GLN A 226 -1.84 0.43 -10.60
C GLN A 226 -2.93 1.02 -11.51
N LEU A 227 -3.45 0.24 -12.45
CA LEU A 227 -4.59 0.65 -13.28
C LEU A 227 -5.86 0.87 -12.45
N TYR A 228 -6.11 0.03 -11.44
CA TYR A 228 -7.22 0.26 -10.51
C TYR A 228 -7.07 1.59 -9.75
N ASN A 229 -5.86 1.90 -9.28
CA ASN A 229 -5.59 3.16 -8.58
C ASN A 229 -5.81 4.38 -9.48
N MET A 230 -5.47 4.29 -10.76
CA MET A 230 -5.72 5.35 -11.76
C MET A 230 -7.20 5.43 -12.16
N PHE A 231 -7.87 4.27 -12.27
CA PHE A 231 -9.22 4.13 -12.80
C PHE A 231 -10.05 3.20 -11.90
N PRO A 232 -10.59 3.71 -10.79
CA PRO A 232 -11.31 2.88 -9.80
C PRO A 232 -12.50 2.14 -10.39
N TRP A 233 -13.14 2.71 -11.43
CA TRP A 233 -14.26 2.09 -12.13
C TRP A 233 -13.91 0.76 -12.79
N LEU A 234 -12.62 0.45 -13.02
CA LEU A 234 -12.17 -0.86 -13.50
C LEU A 234 -12.25 -1.97 -12.44
N GLY A 235 -12.35 -1.60 -11.17
CA GLY A 235 -12.26 -2.51 -10.01
C GLY A 235 -13.07 -3.81 -10.12
N PRO A 236 -14.35 -3.78 -10.53
CA PRO A 236 -15.19 -4.98 -10.62
C PRO A 236 -14.68 -6.06 -11.60
N TRP A 237 -13.89 -5.69 -12.61
CA TRP A 237 -13.38 -6.62 -13.62
C TRP A 237 -11.98 -7.15 -13.31
N LEU A 238 -11.27 -6.54 -12.37
CA LEU A 238 -9.89 -6.91 -12.07
C LEU A 238 -9.81 -8.10 -11.11
N LYS A 239 -9.38 -9.26 -11.64
CA LYS A 239 -9.16 -10.49 -10.83
C LYS A 239 -8.17 -10.24 -9.68
N SER A 240 -7.13 -9.44 -9.90
CA SER A 240 -6.14 -9.08 -8.87
C SER A 240 -6.77 -8.36 -7.68
N ARG A 241 -7.73 -7.45 -7.90
CA ARG A 241 -8.46 -6.78 -6.82
C ARG A 241 -9.34 -7.76 -6.05
N LYS A 242 -10.07 -8.64 -6.76
CA LYS A 242 -10.92 -9.67 -6.12
C LYS A 242 -10.09 -10.60 -5.22
N LEU A 243 -8.94 -11.05 -5.71
CA LEU A 243 -8.02 -11.87 -4.95
C LEU A 243 -7.47 -11.13 -3.72
N LEU A 244 -7.06 -9.87 -3.88
CA LEU A 244 -6.61 -9.01 -2.79
C LEU A 244 -7.67 -8.88 -1.69
N LEU A 245 -8.91 -8.55 -2.06
CA LEU A 245 -10.02 -8.43 -1.11
C LEU A 245 -10.31 -9.74 -0.37
N LYS A 246 -10.30 -10.87 -1.08
CA LYS A 246 -10.47 -12.20 -0.46
C LYS A 246 -9.36 -12.49 0.56
N ASN A 247 -8.11 -12.18 0.22
CA ASN A 247 -6.98 -12.38 1.13
C ASN A 247 -7.08 -11.46 2.36
N ILE A 248 -7.52 -10.22 2.18
CA ILE A 248 -7.79 -9.27 3.28
C ILE A 248 -8.86 -9.81 4.21
N GLU A 249 -9.97 -10.29 3.66
CA GLU A 249 -11.08 -10.85 4.43
C GLU A 249 -10.64 -12.08 5.24
N ASN A 250 -9.92 -13.01 4.61
CA ASN A 250 -9.38 -14.19 5.28
C ASN A 250 -8.40 -13.82 6.41
N ASN A 251 -7.48 -12.89 6.15
CA ASN A 251 -6.54 -12.41 7.17
C ASN A 251 -7.26 -11.69 8.32
N LYS A 252 -8.29 -10.88 8.04
CA LYS A 252 -9.10 -10.23 9.07
C LYS A 252 -9.83 -11.26 9.94
N LYS A 253 -10.36 -12.32 9.34
CA LYS A 253 -11.01 -13.41 10.07
C LYS A 253 -10.04 -14.13 11.00
N GLU A 254 -8.89 -14.58 10.49
CA GLU A 254 -7.88 -15.28 11.29
C GLU A 254 -7.32 -14.39 12.41
N MET A 255 -7.06 -13.11 12.11
CA MET A 255 -6.66 -12.12 13.11
C MET A 255 -7.72 -11.92 14.19
N GLY A 256 -9.00 -11.86 13.79
CA GLY A 256 -10.11 -11.69 14.72
C GLY A 256 -10.26 -12.88 15.68
N GLU A 257 -10.02 -14.10 15.20
CA GLU A 257 -9.98 -15.30 16.05
C GLU A 257 -8.87 -15.20 17.11
N LEU A 258 -7.67 -14.79 16.70
CA LEU A 258 -6.52 -14.62 17.59
C LEU A 258 -6.77 -13.53 18.65
N VAL A 259 -7.24 -12.35 18.22
CA VAL A 259 -7.53 -11.23 19.12
C VAL A 259 -8.63 -11.59 20.12
N ARG A 260 -9.63 -12.38 19.71
CA ARG A 260 -10.68 -12.87 20.61
C ARG A 260 -10.11 -13.79 21.70
N GLY A 261 -9.24 -14.74 21.33
CA GLY A 261 -8.58 -15.61 22.31
C GLY A 261 -7.68 -14.84 23.28
N LEU A 262 -6.98 -13.80 22.79
CA LEU A 262 -6.22 -12.89 23.66
C LEU A 262 -7.14 -12.12 24.61
N LYS A 263 -8.30 -11.65 24.14
CA LYS A 263 -9.26 -10.92 24.96
C LYS A 263 -9.81 -11.77 26.11
N GLU A 264 -10.07 -13.06 25.89
CA GLU A 264 -10.57 -13.99 26.92
C GLU A 264 -9.58 -14.19 28.08
N THR A 265 -8.30 -14.02 27.81
CA THR A 265 -7.20 -14.21 28.77
C THR A 265 -6.51 -12.90 29.14
N LEU A 266 -7.16 -11.76 28.87
CA LEU A 266 -6.61 -10.43 29.08
C LEU A 266 -6.44 -10.12 30.58
N ASN A 267 -5.23 -9.75 30.98
CA ASN A 267 -4.95 -9.20 32.29
C ASN A 267 -4.53 -7.71 32.16
N PRO A 268 -5.36 -6.74 32.60
CA PRO A 268 -5.02 -5.32 32.50
C PRO A 268 -3.73 -4.91 33.21
N GLN A 269 -3.29 -5.66 34.21
CA GLN A 269 -2.05 -5.37 34.95
C GLN A 269 -0.80 -5.94 34.28
N MET A 270 -0.95 -6.87 33.34
CA MET A 270 0.16 -7.56 32.68
C MET A 270 -0.18 -7.82 31.21
N CYS A 271 0.03 -6.80 30.37
CA CYS A 271 -0.16 -6.92 28.93
C CYS A 271 0.96 -7.76 28.31
N ARG A 272 0.60 -8.73 27.47
CA ARG A 272 1.55 -9.65 26.81
C ARG A 272 2.19 -9.05 25.56
N GLY A 273 1.49 -8.14 24.90
CA GLY A 273 1.92 -7.51 23.65
C GLY A 273 1.05 -6.33 23.28
N PHE A 274 1.31 -5.75 22.10
CA PHE A 274 0.62 -4.57 21.60
C PHE A 274 -0.92 -4.70 21.61
N VAL A 275 -1.46 -5.87 21.24
CA VAL A 275 -2.91 -6.11 21.20
C VAL A 275 -3.54 -5.98 22.57
N ASP A 276 -2.93 -6.52 23.63
CA ASP A 276 -3.46 -6.41 24.99
C ASP A 276 -3.52 -4.95 25.44
N SER A 277 -2.44 -4.19 25.24
CA SER A 277 -2.42 -2.76 25.54
C SER A 277 -3.54 -2.01 24.81
N PHE A 278 -3.78 -2.37 23.55
CA PHE A 278 -4.85 -1.78 22.76
C PHE A 278 -6.23 -2.12 23.32
N LEU A 279 -6.44 -3.38 23.71
CA LEU A 279 -7.70 -3.83 24.33
C LEU A 279 -7.96 -3.15 25.68
N VAL A 280 -6.94 -3.00 26.52
CA VAL A 280 -7.03 -2.29 27.81
C VAL A 280 -7.37 -0.82 27.57
N ARG A 281 -6.65 -0.14 26.66
CA ARG A 281 -6.94 1.25 26.31
C ARG A 281 -8.36 1.44 25.80
N LYS A 282 -8.84 0.53 24.96
CA LYS A 282 -10.21 0.53 24.46
C LYS A 282 -11.22 0.41 25.61
N GLN A 283 -11.03 -0.51 26.55
CA GLN A 283 -11.90 -0.64 27.72
C GLN A 283 -11.91 0.63 28.57
N THR A 284 -10.78 1.31 28.75
CA THR A 284 -10.72 2.57 29.52
C THR A 284 -11.47 3.73 28.86
N LEU A 285 -11.56 3.75 27.54
CA LEU A 285 -12.25 4.81 26.79
C LEU A 285 -13.75 4.55 26.58
N GLU A 286 -14.20 3.30 26.78
CA GLU A 286 -15.61 2.90 26.67
C GLU A 286 -16.37 3.01 28.00
N VAL A 287 -15.70 3.39 29.09
CA VAL A 287 -16.27 3.70 30.42
C VAL A 287 -16.49 5.19 30.55
#